data_AF-A0A7S1P0K6-F1
#
_entry.id   AF-A0A7S1P0K6-F1
#
_cell.length_a   1.000
_cell.length_b   1.000
_cell.length_c   1.000
_cell.angle_alpha   90.00
_cell.angle_beta   90.00
_cell.angle_gamma   90.00
#
_symmetry.space_group_name_H-M   'P 1'
#
loop_
_entity.id
_entity.type
_entity.pdbx_description
1 polymer ?
#
loop_
_entity_poly.entity_id
_entity_poly.type
_entity_poly.pdbx_seq_one_letter_code
_entity_poly.pdbx_strand_id
1 'polypeptide(L)'
;RIQRILEEGVRVGHLPPYVLLGFSSSQVREQSAWLLRPDKDKGLTLEQIWSFMGDFSHIKQPSKFAARMGQCFSATQRGICIHPSEVVRVDDIARAVDPGDHANDAVYEFTDGAGYCHESVAEDLATQLKLDFVPHAFQIRFNGAKGMLQVDLNFRDKHPRPYRLALRPSQTKFTAQHNILEVCDNGYARFIPLHLNREIITLLLTREVPPRVFHEIFRDAMGVLNKATTDKDAALQMLRSVGRESVIGPTLVKLLTQTRRLDGDRSMRDPFVLKCLREIRRLDCKMIETKTHLFVNEGAVLFGVPDETGVLNYGEIHLRIQRPDEAVKTVKGKVVVTKNPAFDPGDTRVFEAVDRPRLRHCVNVIVFPVKGPRPHPNELSGSDLDGDMYHAIWDPRCVPPTTNPPGAEYYKPRPKRLPEVGLR
;
A
#
# COMPACT_ATOMS: atom_id res chain seq x y z
N ARG A 1 28.05 -10.13 -22.06
CA ARG A 1 28.49 -10.52 -20.69
C ARG A 1 27.32 -10.88 -19.79
N ILE A 2 26.34 -10.00 -19.56
CA ILE A 2 25.17 -10.30 -18.70
C ILE A 2 24.34 -11.45 -19.25
N GLN A 3 24.03 -11.44 -20.55
CA GLN A 3 23.31 -12.54 -21.22
C GLN A 3 23.96 -13.90 -20.93
N ARG A 4 25.28 -14.01 -21.12
CA ARG A 4 26.05 -15.23 -20.81
C ARG A 4 25.89 -15.68 -19.35
N ILE A 5 25.86 -14.75 -18.39
CA ILE A 5 25.63 -15.07 -16.98
C ILE A 5 24.21 -15.60 -16.75
N LEU A 6 23.21 -15.03 -17.43
CA LEU A 6 21.82 -15.48 -17.32
C LEU A 6 21.60 -16.85 -18.00
N GLU A 7 22.29 -17.12 -19.10
CA GLU A 7 22.19 -18.38 -19.86
C GLU A 7 23.04 -19.51 -19.26
N GLU A 8 24.29 -19.24 -18.88
CA GLU A 8 25.24 -20.26 -18.40
C GLU A 8 25.32 -20.35 -16.86
N GLY A 9 24.78 -19.35 -16.15
CA GLY A 9 24.88 -19.23 -14.70
C GLY A 9 26.21 -18.69 -14.19
N VAL A 10 26.35 -18.64 -12.86
CA VAL A 10 27.55 -18.17 -12.15
C VAL A 10 28.17 -19.32 -11.36
N ARG A 11 29.47 -19.56 -11.53
CA ARG A 11 30.22 -20.54 -10.72
C ARG A 11 30.85 -19.85 -9.52
N VAL A 12 30.68 -20.44 -8.34
CA VAL A 12 31.31 -19.99 -7.10
C VAL A 12 32.19 -21.12 -6.59
N GLY A 13 33.51 -20.94 -6.67
CA GLY A 13 34.48 -21.98 -6.37
C GLY A 13 34.34 -23.21 -7.27
N HIS A 14 34.42 -24.40 -6.69
CA HIS A 14 34.30 -25.69 -7.40
C HIS A 14 32.85 -26.19 -7.53
N LEU A 15 31.88 -25.38 -7.12
CA LEU A 15 30.48 -25.78 -7.14
C LEU A 15 29.92 -25.78 -8.56
N PRO A 16 28.90 -26.61 -8.84
CA PRO A 16 28.07 -26.46 -10.03
C PRO A 16 27.52 -25.03 -10.16
N PRO A 17 27.23 -24.58 -11.40
CA PRO A 17 26.77 -23.22 -11.63
C PRO A 17 25.43 -22.94 -10.93
N TYR A 18 25.32 -21.74 -10.39
CA TYR A 18 24.05 -21.14 -9.96
C TYR A 18 23.37 -20.60 -11.22
N VAL A 19 22.20 -21.13 -11.55
CA VAL A 19 21.42 -20.78 -12.74
C VAL A 19 20.29 -19.82 -12.39
N LEU A 20 19.83 -19.02 -13.34
CA LEU A 20 18.76 -18.06 -13.11
C LEU A 20 17.47 -18.76 -12.66
N LEU A 21 16.93 -18.36 -11.51
CA LEU A 21 15.64 -18.85 -11.01
C LEU A 21 14.49 -17.90 -11.40
N GLY A 22 14.71 -16.60 -11.27
CA GLY A 22 13.70 -15.58 -11.54
C GLY A 22 14.03 -14.24 -10.91
N PHE A 23 13.12 -13.28 -11.06
CA PHE A 23 13.27 -11.93 -10.54
C PHE A 23 11.91 -11.26 -10.37
N SER A 24 11.81 -10.34 -9.42
CA SER A 24 10.70 -9.40 -9.32
C SER A 24 11.00 -8.11 -10.11
N SER A 25 9.96 -7.30 -10.36
CA SER A 25 10.16 -5.97 -10.98
C SER A 25 11.05 -5.05 -10.15
N SER A 26 11.08 -5.18 -8.82
CA SER A 26 12.01 -4.40 -7.99
C SER A 26 13.45 -4.81 -8.23
N GLN A 27 13.71 -6.11 -8.27
CA GLN A 27 15.04 -6.65 -8.52
C GLN A 27 15.57 -6.22 -9.88
N VAL A 28 14.74 -6.22 -10.93
CA VAL A 28 15.14 -5.71 -12.25
C VAL A 28 15.57 -4.24 -12.18
N ARG A 29 14.84 -3.38 -11.45
CA ARG A 29 15.22 -1.97 -11.26
C ARG A 29 16.54 -1.81 -10.50
N GLU A 30 16.80 -2.70 -9.55
CA GLU A 30 18.03 -2.76 -8.77
C GLU A 30 19.15 -3.57 -9.46
N GLN A 31 18.94 -4.01 -10.70
CA GLN A 31 19.89 -4.84 -11.46
C GLN A 31 20.28 -6.14 -10.75
N SER A 32 19.34 -6.75 -10.04
CA SER A 32 19.50 -8.02 -9.31
C SER A 32 18.54 -9.11 -9.81
N ALA A 33 18.83 -10.36 -9.47
CA ALA A 33 17.99 -11.52 -9.75
C ALA A 33 18.30 -12.66 -8.77
N TRP A 34 17.39 -13.62 -8.64
CA TRP A 34 17.61 -14.84 -7.88
C TRP A 34 18.28 -15.90 -8.75
N LEU A 35 19.37 -16.49 -8.25
CA LEU A 35 19.99 -17.67 -8.84
C LEU A 35 19.87 -18.86 -7.88
N LEU A 36 19.62 -20.03 -8.44
CA LEU A 36 19.53 -21.30 -7.74
C LEU A 36 20.71 -22.18 -8.15
N ARG A 37 21.33 -22.87 -7.21
CA ARG A 37 22.18 -24.03 -7.53
C ARG A 37 21.34 -25.31 -7.42
N PRO A 38 21.00 -25.96 -8.54
CA PRO A 38 20.24 -27.20 -8.50
C PRO A 38 21.01 -28.30 -7.77
N ASP A 39 20.28 -29.14 -7.04
CA ASP A 39 20.82 -30.29 -6.32
C ASP A 39 19.94 -31.49 -6.65
N LYS A 40 20.33 -32.24 -7.69
CA LYS A 40 19.54 -33.35 -8.22
C LYS A 40 19.39 -34.47 -7.19
N ASP A 41 20.40 -34.70 -6.37
CA ASP A 41 20.40 -35.76 -5.35
C ASP A 41 19.36 -35.48 -4.25
N LYS A 42 19.02 -34.20 -4.04
CA LYS A 42 17.95 -33.77 -3.13
C LYS A 42 16.62 -33.46 -3.82
N GLY A 43 16.51 -33.72 -5.12
CA GLY A 43 15.32 -33.35 -5.90
C GLY A 43 15.04 -31.84 -5.89
N LEU A 44 16.09 -31.02 -6.00
CA LEU A 44 16.00 -29.57 -6.13
C LEU A 44 16.38 -29.16 -7.55
N THR A 45 15.40 -29.16 -8.45
CA THR A 45 15.54 -28.71 -9.85
C THR A 45 14.76 -27.42 -10.11
N LEU A 46 15.08 -26.71 -11.20
CA LEU A 46 14.32 -25.52 -11.58
C LEU A 46 12.86 -25.86 -11.88
N GLU A 47 12.64 -26.97 -12.57
CA GLU A 47 11.31 -27.45 -12.96
C GLU A 47 10.45 -27.74 -11.72
N GLN A 48 11.02 -28.34 -10.68
CA GLN A 48 10.32 -28.59 -9.43
C GLN A 48 9.98 -27.29 -8.69
N ILE A 49 10.89 -26.31 -8.65
CA ILE A 49 10.61 -25.03 -8.00
C ILE A 49 9.57 -24.24 -8.79
N TRP A 50 9.67 -24.17 -10.12
CA TRP A 50 8.67 -23.48 -10.94
C TRP A 50 7.29 -24.14 -10.82
N SER A 51 7.23 -25.47 -10.78
CA SER A 51 5.99 -26.22 -10.52
C SER A 51 5.42 -25.89 -9.13
N PHE A 52 6.27 -25.78 -8.11
CA PHE A 52 5.86 -25.34 -6.77
C PHE A 52 5.34 -23.89 -6.75
N MET A 53 5.96 -22.98 -7.52
CA MET A 53 5.55 -21.57 -7.57
C MET A 53 4.14 -21.38 -8.14
N GLY A 54 3.69 -22.25 -9.04
CA GLY A 54 2.34 -22.24 -9.59
C GLY A 54 2.28 -22.63 -11.06
N ASP A 55 1.07 -22.67 -11.60
CA ASP A 55 0.82 -22.89 -13.03
C ASP A 55 0.73 -21.56 -13.78
N PHE A 56 1.70 -21.33 -14.65
CA PHE A 56 1.82 -20.14 -15.51
C PHE A 56 1.52 -20.44 -16.98
N SER A 57 1.11 -21.66 -17.32
CA SER A 57 1.00 -22.16 -18.70
C SER A 57 0.02 -21.37 -19.59
N HIS A 58 -0.98 -20.75 -18.98
CA HIS A 58 -1.96 -19.87 -19.64
C HIS A 58 -1.38 -18.50 -20.03
N ILE A 59 -0.24 -18.09 -19.45
CA ILE A 59 0.34 -16.76 -19.67
C ILE A 59 1.30 -16.78 -20.86
N LYS A 60 0.81 -16.33 -22.02
CA LYS A 60 1.60 -16.31 -23.27
C LYS A 60 2.48 -15.08 -23.45
N GLN A 61 2.19 -13.99 -22.74
CA GLN A 61 2.94 -12.74 -22.87
C GLN A 61 4.16 -12.74 -21.92
N PRO A 62 5.41 -12.65 -22.43
CA PRO A 62 6.61 -12.76 -21.60
C PRO A 62 6.67 -11.73 -20.46
N SER A 63 6.26 -10.49 -20.70
CA SER A 63 6.25 -9.46 -19.65
C SER A 63 5.24 -9.76 -18.54
N LYS A 64 4.06 -10.30 -18.88
CA LYS A 64 3.09 -10.77 -17.88
C LYS A 64 3.62 -12.00 -17.16
N PHE A 65 4.21 -12.96 -17.87
CA PHE A 65 4.79 -14.16 -17.29
C PHE A 65 5.84 -13.80 -16.22
N ALA A 66 6.81 -12.94 -16.59
CA ALA A 66 7.84 -12.47 -15.67
C ALA A 66 7.25 -11.71 -14.47
N ALA A 67 6.25 -10.85 -14.66
CA ALA A 67 5.59 -10.15 -13.56
C ALA A 67 4.87 -11.11 -12.59
N ARG A 68 4.28 -12.19 -13.10
CA ARG A 68 3.53 -13.18 -12.32
C ARG A 68 4.46 -14.10 -11.56
N MET A 69 5.49 -14.64 -12.21
CA MET A 69 6.57 -15.36 -11.53
C MET A 69 7.26 -14.49 -10.47
N GLY A 70 7.50 -13.22 -10.81
CA GLY A 70 8.08 -12.22 -9.93
C GLY A 70 7.35 -12.03 -8.60
N GLN A 71 6.04 -12.29 -8.57
CA GLN A 71 5.24 -12.10 -7.37
C GLN A 71 5.59 -13.10 -6.25
N CYS A 72 6.13 -14.27 -6.60
CA CYS A 72 6.60 -15.29 -5.66
C CYS A 72 7.87 -14.87 -4.91
N PHE A 73 8.55 -13.81 -5.36
CA PHE A 73 9.71 -13.23 -4.69
C PHE A 73 9.38 -11.97 -3.90
N SER A 74 8.08 -11.70 -3.65
CA SER A 74 7.66 -10.60 -2.79
C SER A 74 8.19 -10.85 -1.37
N ALA A 75 8.70 -9.82 -0.70
CA ALA A 75 8.98 -9.91 0.72
C ALA A 75 7.65 -10.01 1.49
N THR A 76 7.41 -11.16 2.10
CA THR A 76 6.19 -11.48 2.86
C THR A 76 6.53 -11.98 4.25
N GLN A 77 5.61 -11.74 5.18
CA GLN A 77 5.58 -12.37 6.48
C GLN A 77 4.57 -13.52 6.41
N ARG A 78 4.97 -14.68 6.95
CA ARG A 78 4.10 -15.86 7.01
C ARG A 78 2.88 -15.56 7.89
N GLY A 79 1.71 -15.48 7.28
CA GLY A 79 0.45 -15.35 8.00
C GLY A 79 -0.12 -16.72 8.38
N ILE A 80 -1.39 -16.95 8.07
CA ILE A 80 -2.17 -18.08 8.62
C ILE A 80 -2.54 -19.11 7.55
N CYS A 81 -2.85 -20.33 7.98
CA CYS A 81 -3.38 -21.34 7.08
C CYS A 81 -4.88 -21.08 6.84
N ILE A 82 -5.29 -21.02 5.58
CA ILE A 82 -6.68 -20.94 5.14
C ILE A 82 -6.97 -22.15 4.26
N HIS A 83 -7.86 -23.03 4.71
CA HIS A 83 -8.25 -24.20 3.94
C HIS A 83 -9.06 -23.76 2.70
N PRO A 84 -8.95 -24.45 1.54
CA PRO A 84 -9.71 -24.08 0.34
C PRO A 84 -11.24 -23.99 0.55
N SER A 85 -11.80 -24.78 1.48
CA SER A 85 -13.23 -24.70 1.82
C SER A 85 -13.63 -23.42 2.56
N GLU A 86 -12.68 -22.71 3.17
CA GLU A 86 -12.91 -21.43 3.86
C GLU A 86 -12.90 -20.23 2.88
N VAL A 87 -12.62 -20.48 1.60
CA VAL A 87 -12.52 -19.46 0.55
C VAL A 87 -13.75 -19.50 -0.35
N VAL A 88 -14.40 -18.34 -0.51
CA VAL A 88 -15.47 -18.13 -1.50
C VAL A 88 -14.95 -17.24 -2.63
N ARG A 89 -15.39 -17.52 -3.86
CA ARG A 89 -15.16 -16.64 -5.01
C ARG A 89 -16.36 -15.72 -5.18
N VAL A 90 -16.09 -14.43 -5.36
CA VAL A 90 -17.11 -13.41 -5.58
C VAL A 90 -16.71 -12.56 -6.78
N ASP A 91 -17.68 -12.07 -7.54
CA ASP A 91 -17.39 -11.27 -8.73
C ASP A 91 -16.87 -9.87 -8.36
N ASP A 92 -16.09 -9.31 -9.28
CA ASP A 92 -15.74 -7.90 -9.23
C ASP A 92 -16.96 -7.01 -9.45
N ILE A 93 -17.04 -5.91 -8.71
CA ILE A 93 -18.04 -4.88 -8.99
C ILE A 93 -17.52 -4.09 -10.18
N ALA A 94 -18.07 -4.37 -11.36
CA ALA A 94 -17.64 -3.76 -12.61
C ALA A 94 -18.79 -3.04 -13.34
N ARG A 95 -18.47 -2.03 -14.15
CA ARG A 95 -19.42 -1.33 -15.03
C ARG A 95 -18.79 -1.10 -16.41
N ALA A 96 -19.59 -1.11 -17.46
CA ALA A 96 -19.11 -0.80 -18.80
C ALA A 96 -18.54 0.64 -18.86
N VAL A 97 -17.39 0.80 -19.53
CA VAL A 97 -16.73 2.09 -19.75
C VAL A 97 -17.57 2.97 -20.67
N ASP A 98 -18.08 2.38 -21.75
CA ASP A 98 -19.05 2.99 -22.66
C ASP A 98 -20.24 2.05 -22.81
N PRO A 99 -21.41 2.37 -22.22
CA PRO A 99 -22.61 1.54 -22.34
C PRO A 99 -23.09 1.33 -23.78
N GLY A 100 -22.65 2.16 -24.74
CA GLY A 100 -23.00 2.08 -26.16
C GLY A 100 -21.95 1.38 -27.05
N ASP A 101 -20.73 1.13 -26.56
CA ASP A 101 -19.66 0.47 -27.32
C ASP A 101 -19.54 -1.01 -26.97
N HIS A 102 -20.40 -1.83 -27.59
CA HIS A 102 -20.34 -3.30 -27.49
C HIS A 102 -19.16 -3.91 -28.28
N ALA A 103 -18.37 -3.12 -29.02
CA ALA A 103 -17.25 -3.67 -29.79
C ALA A 103 -16.02 -3.93 -28.90
N ASN A 104 -15.95 -3.29 -27.73
CA ASN A 104 -14.76 -3.32 -26.89
C ASN A 104 -14.89 -4.04 -25.54
N ASP A 105 -16.11 -4.27 -25.04
CA ASP A 105 -16.42 -4.88 -23.73
C ASP A 105 -15.54 -4.34 -22.58
N ALA A 106 -15.11 -3.08 -22.69
CA ALA A 106 -14.24 -2.48 -21.71
C ALA A 106 -15.04 -2.21 -20.43
N VAL A 107 -14.52 -2.68 -19.30
CA VAL A 107 -15.15 -2.49 -18.00
C VAL A 107 -14.22 -1.75 -17.04
N TYR A 108 -14.83 -0.88 -16.25
CA TYR A 108 -14.24 -0.34 -15.05
C TYR A 108 -14.54 -1.24 -13.87
N GLU A 109 -13.49 -1.82 -13.29
CA GLU A 109 -13.56 -2.62 -12.07
C GLU A 109 -13.39 -1.69 -10.85
N PHE A 110 -14.44 -1.56 -10.03
CA PHE A 110 -14.43 -0.77 -8.79
C PHE A 110 -13.76 -1.49 -7.62
N THR A 111 -13.54 -2.80 -7.76
CA THR A 111 -12.90 -3.66 -6.77
C THR A 111 -11.61 -4.31 -7.28
N ASP A 112 -10.98 -3.77 -8.34
CA ASP A 112 -9.77 -4.34 -8.96
C ASP A 112 -8.68 -4.56 -7.91
N GLY A 113 -8.40 -5.83 -7.59
CA GLY A 113 -7.39 -6.21 -6.60
C GLY A 113 -7.87 -6.27 -5.15
N ALA A 114 -9.15 -6.05 -4.85
CA ALA A 114 -9.67 -6.02 -3.48
C ALA A 114 -10.63 -7.17 -3.15
N GLY A 115 -10.30 -7.93 -2.11
CA GLY A 115 -11.14 -8.94 -1.48
C GLY A 115 -11.60 -8.48 -0.10
N TYR A 116 -12.40 -9.30 0.58
CA TYR A 116 -12.80 -9.04 1.96
C TYR A 116 -12.87 -10.33 2.78
N CYS A 117 -12.81 -10.19 4.10
CA CYS A 117 -12.79 -11.32 5.02
C CYS A 117 -13.65 -11.08 6.27
N HIS A 118 -13.94 -12.19 6.94
CA HIS A 118 -14.48 -12.20 8.28
C HIS A 118 -13.44 -11.65 9.28
N GLU A 119 -13.90 -10.94 10.31
CA GLU A 119 -13.06 -10.34 11.36
C GLU A 119 -12.04 -11.32 11.97
N SER A 120 -12.42 -12.59 12.17
CA SER A 120 -11.51 -13.63 12.67
C SER A 120 -10.21 -13.78 11.85
N VAL A 121 -10.25 -13.51 10.54
CA VAL A 121 -9.05 -13.60 9.69
C VAL A 121 -8.07 -12.48 10.04
N ALA A 122 -8.58 -11.27 10.28
CA ALA A 122 -7.77 -10.14 10.70
C ALA A 122 -7.19 -10.33 12.11
N GLU A 123 -7.97 -10.89 13.04
CA GLU A 123 -7.53 -11.22 14.40
C GLU A 123 -6.42 -12.28 14.40
N ASP A 124 -6.61 -13.35 13.64
CA ASP A 124 -5.63 -14.42 13.48
C ASP A 124 -4.33 -13.89 12.83
N LEU A 125 -4.45 -13.06 11.79
CA LEU A 125 -3.30 -12.40 11.15
C LEU A 125 -2.58 -11.45 12.12
N ALA A 126 -3.31 -10.62 12.87
CA ALA A 126 -2.72 -9.71 13.84
C ALA A 126 -1.95 -10.47 14.94
N THR A 127 -2.50 -11.58 15.41
CA THR A 127 -1.86 -12.46 16.39
C THR A 127 -0.59 -13.09 15.81
N GLN A 128 -0.66 -13.64 14.60
CA GLN A 128 0.47 -14.27 13.91
C GLN A 128 1.60 -13.29 13.62
N LEU A 129 1.26 -12.05 13.25
CA LEU A 129 2.20 -10.95 13.01
C LEU A 129 2.65 -10.25 14.30
N LYS A 130 2.12 -10.64 15.47
CA LYS A 130 2.42 -10.08 16.80
C LYS A 130 2.18 -8.56 16.88
N LEU A 131 1.07 -8.11 16.28
CA LEU A 131 0.68 -6.70 16.29
C LEU A 131 0.01 -6.32 17.62
N ASP A 132 0.12 -5.04 17.98
CA ASP A 132 -0.50 -4.43 19.16
C ASP A 132 -1.98 -4.04 18.95
N PHE A 133 -2.49 -4.21 17.74
CA PHE A 133 -3.87 -3.93 17.33
C PHE A 133 -4.26 -4.83 16.16
N VAL A 134 -5.55 -4.86 15.81
CA VAL A 134 -6.07 -5.58 14.63
C VAL A 134 -6.25 -4.59 13.46
N PRO A 135 -5.45 -4.68 12.38
CA PRO A 135 -5.63 -3.86 11.18
C PRO A 135 -6.95 -4.14 10.47
N HIS A 136 -7.54 -3.10 9.87
CA HIS A 136 -8.76 -3.25 9.06
C HIS A 136 -8.51 -3.89 7.69
N ALA A 137 -7.30 -3.74 7.12
CA ALA A 137 -6.97 -4.29 5.82
C ALA A 137 -5.51 -4.75 5.73
N PHE A 138 -5.25 -5.71 4.85
CA PHE A 138 -3.95 -6.34 4.64
C PHE A 138 -3.67 -6.47 3.14
N GLN A 139 -2.44 -6.17 2.72
CA GLN A 139 -1.93 -6.52 1.41
C GLN A 139 -1.39 -7.94 1.44
N ILE A 140 -1.94 -8.82 0.62
CA ILE A 140 -1.72 -10.26 0.73
C ILE A 140 -1.09 -10.88 -0.51
N ARG A 141 -0.49 -12.06 -0.30
CA ARG A 141 -0.19 -13.08 -1.31
C ARG A 141 -0.81 -14.39 -0.85
N PHE A 142 -1.61 -15.00 -1.72
CA PHE A 142 -2.30 -16.24 -1.35
C PHE A 142 -2.67 -17.04 -2.58
N ASN A 143 -2.11 -18.24 -2.72
CA ASN A 143 -2.52 -19.20 -3.73
C ASN A 143 -2.57 -18.66 -5.17
N GLY A 144 -1.58 -17.85 -5.56
CA GLY A 144 -1.54 -17.17 -6.86
C GLY A 144 -2.39 -15.88 -6.95
N ALA A 145 -3.16 -15.56 -5.90
CA ALA A 145 -3.80 -14.28 -5.72
C ALA A 145 -2.88 -13.22 -5.09
N LYS A 146 -3.05 -11.98 -5.53
CA LYS A 146 -2.41 -10.77 -5.00
C LYS A 146 -3.49 -9.69 -4.84
N GLY A 147 -3.42 -8.94 -3.74
CA GLY A 147 -4.22 -7.73 -3.61
C GLY A 147 -4.41 -7.28 -2.17
N MET A 148 -5.46 -6.49 -1.93
CA MET A 148 -5.90 -6.12 -0.58
C MET A 148 -7.00 -7.06 -0.07
N LEU A 149 -7.04 -7.23 1.24
CA LEU A 149 -8.11 -7.92 1.96
C LEU A 149 -8.58 -7.03 3.10
N GLN A 150 -9.84 -6.59 3.06
CA GLN A 150 -10.43 -5.78 4.14
C GLN A 150 -11.40 -6.57 5.01
N VAL A 151 -11.57 -6.16 6.26
CA VAL A 151 -12.58 -6.73 7.16
C VAL A 151 -13.97 -6.25 6.76
N ASP A 152 -14.91 -7.15 6.59
CA ASP A 152 -16.33 -6.85 6.47
C ASP A 152 -17.09 -7.38 7.69
N LEU A 153 -17.63 -6.49 8.52
CA LEU A 153 -18.40 -6.88 9.71
C LEU A 153 -19.72 -7.58 9.37
N ASN A 154 -20.22 -7.45 8.13
CA ASN A 154 -21.43 -8.15 7.66
C ASN A 154 -21.07 -9.41 6.84
N PHE A 155 -19.84 -9.92 6.95
CA PHE A 155 -19.40 -11.09 6.17
C PHE A 155 -20.35 -12.28 6.32
N ARG A 156 -20.89 -12.49 7.54
CA ARG A 156 -21.79 -13.62 7.83
C ARG A 156 -23.18 -13.48 7.22
N ASP A 157 -23.62 -12.27 6.95
CA ASP A 157 -24.87 -12.03 6.24
C ASP A 157 -24.75 -12.39 4.76
N LYS A 158 -23.52 -12.30 4.22
CA LYS A 158 -23.19 -12.61 2.82
C LYS A 158 -22.81 -14.08 2.63
N HIS A 159 -22.07 -14.66 3.58
CA HIS A 159 -21.44 -15.97 3.43
C HIS A 159 -21.57 -16.84 4.71
N PRO A 160 -22.25 -17.99 4.63
CA PRO A 160 -22.36 -18.91 5.76
C PRO A 160 -21.01 -19.58 6.08
N ARG A 161 -20.94 -20.30 7.20
CA ARG A 161 -19.80 -21.18 7.49
C ARG A 161 -19.69 -22.27 6.41
N PRO A 162 -18.47 -22.74 6.05
CA PRO A 162 -17.18 -22.45 6.69
C PRO A 162 -16.43 -21.23 6.12
N TYR A 163 -17.03 -20.42 5.24
CA TYR A 163 -16.32 -19.33 4.59
C TYR A 163 -15.82 -18.27 5.58
N ARG A 164 -14.62 -17.74 5.31
CA ARG A 164 -13.99 -16.65 6.06
C ARG A 164 -13.25 -15.66 5.16
N LEU A 165 -12.97 -16.05 3.91
CA LEU A 165 -12.21 -15.27 2.94
C LEU A 165 -12.99 -15.20 1.62
N ALA A 166 -13.22 -14.00 1.09
CA ALA A 166 -13.79 -13.79 -0.24
C ALA A 166 -12.73 -13.20 -1.18
N LEU A 167 -12.46 -13.91 -2.28
CA LEU A 167 -11.51 -13.49 -3.31
C LEU A 167 -12.21 -13.18 -4.62
N ARG A 168 -11.65 -12.22 -5.36
CA ARG A 168 -12.16 -11.79 -6.66
C ARG A 168 -11.32 -12.28 -7.85
N PRO A 169 -11.91 -12.40 -9.05
CA PRO A 169 -11.17 -12.67 -10.28
C PRO A 169 -10.00 -11.71 -10.48
N SER A 170 -10.19 -10.41 -10.26
CA SER A 170 -9.14 -9.39 -10.35
C SER A 170 -7.95 -9.68 -9.44
N GLN A 171 -8.11 -10.39 -8.31
CA GLN A 171 -7.00 -10.75 -7.43
C GLN A 171 -6.21 -11.98 -7.90
N THR A 172 -6.87 -12.93 -8.57
CA THR A 172 -6.27 -14.22 -8.92
C THR A 172 -5.45 -14.11 -10.19
N LYS A 173 -4.12 -14.20 -10.08
CA LYS A 173 -3.21 -13.92 -11.20
C LYS A 173 -2.71 -15.18 -11.90
N PHE A 174 -2.64 -16.29 -11.16
CA PHE A 174 -2.39 -17.65 -11.63
C PHE A 174 -2.91 -18.63 -10.57
N THR A 175 -2.87 -19.93 -10.86
CA THR A 175 -3.27 -20.98 -9.92
C THR A 175 -2.05 -21.59 -9.24
N ALA A 176 -2.13 -21.81 -7.93
CA ALA A 176 -1.14 -22.55 -7.17
C ALA A 176 -1.83 -23.55 -6.22
N GLN A 177 -1.05 -24.31 -5.47
CA GLN A 177 -1.54 -25.16 -4.38
C GLN A 177 -0.86 -24.75 -3.08
N HIS A 178 -1.25 -23.59 -2.56
CA HIS A 178 -0.66 -23.00 -1.36
C HIS A 178 -1.75 -22.44 -0.43
N ASN A 179 -1.83 -22.99 0.79
CA ASN A 179 -2.88 -22.66 1.75
C ASN A 179 -2.45 -21.63 2.80
N ILE A 180 -1.23 -21.08 2.72
CA ILE A 180 -0.79 -20.05 3.66
C ILE A 180 -1.10 -18.69 3.05
N LEU A 181 -1.93 -17.92 3.76
CA LEU A 181 -2.22 -16.52 3.51
C LEU A 181 -1.05 -15.70 4.05
N GLU A 182 -0.27 -15.11 3.16
CA GLU A 182 0.88 -14.30 3.50
C GLU A 182 0.53 -12.81 3.43
N VAL A 183 1.18 -12.01 4.28
CA VAL A 183 1.02 -10.55 4.30
C VAL A 183 2.32 -9.94 3.78
N CYS A 184 2.24 -8.99 2.84
CA CYS A 184 3.40 -8.27 2.37
C CYS A 184 4.09 -7.53 3.52
N ASP A 185 5.41 -7.34 3.47
CA ASP A 185 6.10 -6.63 4.53
C ASP A 185 5.54 -5.20 4.71
N ASN A 186 5.23 -4.83 5.96
CA ASN A 186 4.48 -3.62 6.32
C ASN A 186 3.13 -3.44 5.58
N GLY A 187 2.61 -4.50 4.95
CA GLY A 187 1.39 -4.52 4.14
C GLY A 187 0.12 -4.67 4.97
N TYR A 188 -0.07 -3.82 5.97
CA TYR A 188 -1.29 -3.79 6.76
C TYR A 188 -1.69 -2.34 7.11
N ALA A 189 -3.00 -2.10 7.22
CA ALA A 189 -3.56 -0.79 7.45
C ALA A 189 -3.11 -0.19 8.79
N ARG A 190 -2.50 1.01 8.73
CA ARG A 190 -2.02 1.78 9.87
C ARG A 190 -1.86 3.24 9.46
N PHE A 191 -1.74 4.13 10.45
CA PHE A 191 -1.35 5.51 10.16
C PHE A 191 0.08 5.55 9.62
N ILE A 192 0.24 6.15 8.43
CA ILE A 192 1.53 6.49 7.84
C ILE A 192 1.57 8.02 7.70
N PRO A 193 2.55 8.71 8.32
CA PRO A 193 2.69 10.15 8.22
C PRO A 193 2.83 10.61 6.77
N LEU A 194 2.06 11.63 6.38
CA LEU A 194 2.17 12.22 5.06
C LEU A 194 3.24 13.28 5.03
N HIS A 195 4.09 13.20 4.02
CA HIS A 195 4.99 14.27 3.64
C HIS A 195 4.72 14.68 2.21
N LEU A 196 4.67 15.98 1.97
CA LEU A 196 4.77 16.49 0.62
C LEU A 196 6.17 16.19 0.09
N ASN A 197 6.24 15.92 -1.20
CA ASN A 197 7.47 15.84 -1.97
C ASN A 197 7.35 16.82 -3.15
N ARG A 198 8.41 16.93 -3.95
CA ARG A 198 8.42 17.84 -5.11
C ARG A 198 7.32 17.53 -6.14
N GLU A 199 6.96 16.26 -6.33
CA GLU A 199 5.94 15.83 -7.28
C GLU A 199 4.55 16.32 -6.84
N ILE A 200 4.15 16.01 -5.61
CA ILE A 200 2.86 16.45 -5.03
C ILE A 200 2.79 17.98 -4.99
N ILE A 201 3.87 18.67 -4.59
CA ILE A 201 3.91 20.14 -4.58
C ILE A 201 3.70 20.69 -5.99
N THR A 202 4.35 20.10 -7.00
CA THR A 202 4.20 20.52 -8.41
C THR A 202 2.77 20.35 -8.89
N LEU A 203 2.12 19.22 -8.56
CA LEU A 203 0.71 18.98 -8.89
C LEU A 203 -0.20 20.01 -8.20
N LEU A 204 -0.03 20.25 -6.90
CA LEU A 204 -0.82 21.23 -6.16
C LEU A 204 -0.63 22.67 -6.68
N LEU A 205 0.60 23.05 -7.04
CA LEU A 205 0.89 24.34 -7.69
C LEU A 205 0.17 24.47 -9.04
N THR A 206 0.18 23.41 -9.86
CA THR A 206 -0.51 23.36 -11.15
C THR A 206 -2.03 23.46 -10.99
N ARG A 207 -2.54 23.02 -9.84
CA ARG A 207 -3.95 23.13 -9.42
C ARG A 207 -4.26 24.47 -8.74
N GLU A 208 -3.35 25.43 -8.80
CA GLU A 208 -3.46 26.80 -8.26
C GLU A 208 -3.46 26.91 -6.73
N VAL A 209 -2.91 25.93 -6.01
CA VAL A 209 -2.61 26.12 -4.58
C VAL A 209 -1.52 27.18 -4.44
N PRO A 210 -1.74 28.27 -3.69
CA PRO A 210 -0.77 29.37 -3.61
C PRO A 210 0.59 28.93 -3.05
N PRO A 211 1.74 29.36 -3.63
CA PRO A 211 3.07 29.00 -3.14
C PRO A 211 3.31 29.28 -1.65
N ARG A 212 2.67 30.32 -1.10
CA ARG A 212 2.73 30.67 0.33
C ARG A 212 2.32 29.51 1.26
N VAL A 213 1.41 28.64 0.82
CA VAL A 213 0.94 27.48 1.60
C VAL A 213 2.11 26.54 1.91
N PHE A 214 2.97 26.25 0.93
CA PHE A 214 4.12 25.37 1.14
C PHE A 214 5.17 26.00 2.05
N HIS A 215 5.34 27.33 1.99
CA HIS A 215 6.18 28.06 2.93
C HIS A 215 5.65 28.05 4.36
N GLU A 216 4.32 28.09 4.54
CA GLU A 216 3.67 27.94 5.84
C GLU A 216 3.86 26.52 6.39
N ILE A 217 3.63 25.48 5.58
CA ILE A 217 3.86 24.08 5.99
C ILE A 217 5.34 23.86 6.34
N PHE A 218 6.27 24.41 5.55
CA PHE A 218 7.69 24.39 5.88
C PHE A 218 7.99 25.08 7.22
N ARG A 219 7.38 26.25 7.48
CA ARG A 219 7.56 26.97 8.74
C ARG A 219 7.00 26.20 9.92
N ASP A 220 5.84 25.55 9.77
CA ASP A 220 5.24 24.69 10.79
C ASP A 220 6.19 23.53 11.13
N ALA A 221 6.69 22.83 10.11
CA ALA A 221 7.65 21.73 10.28
C ALA A 221 8.95 22.19 10.97
N MET A 222 9.56 23.30 10.51
CA MET A 222 10.76 23.85 11.12
C MET A 222 10.51 24.35 12.55
N GLY A 223 9.32 24.87 12.85
CA GLY A 223 8.93 25.30 14.18
C GLY A 223 8.93 24.14 15.19
N VAL A 224 8.44 22.97 14.77
CA VAL A 224 8.51 21.73 15.56
C VAL A 224 9.97 21.29 15.72
N LEU A 225 10.72 21.17 14.63
CA LEU A 225 12.10 20.69 14.65
C LEU A 225 12.99 21.56 15.54
N ASN A 226 12.86 22.90 15.48
CA ASN A 226 13.66 23.82 16.30
C ASN A 226 13.44 23.65 17.80
N LYS A 227 12.26 23.16 18.22
CA LYS A 227 11.91 22.93 19.62
C LYS A 227 12.05 21.46 20.04
N ALA A 228 12.22 20.53 19.11
CA ALA A 228 12.18 19.08 19.37
C ALA A 228 13.25 18.54 20.34
N THR A 229 14.26 19.33 20.71
CA THR A 229 15.28 18.96 21.70
C THR A 229 15.10 19.67 23.05
N THR A 230 14.13 20.57 23.18
CA THR A 230 13.90 21.40 24.37
C THR A 230 12.46 21.38 24.85
N ASP A 231 11.51 21.10 23.95
CA ASP A 231 10.10 20.92 24.21
C ASP A 231 9.66 19.48 23.91
N LYS A 232 8.97 18.87 24.88
CA LYS A 232 8.58 17.46 24.82
C LYS A 232 7.50 17.18 23.79
N ASP A 233 6.52 18.07 23.67
CA ASP A 233 5.41 17.88 22.74
C ASP A 233 5.92 18.03 21.30
N ALA A 234 6.83 18.97 21.05
CA ALA A 234 7.55 19.09 19.79
C ALA A 234 8.41 17.85 19.48
N ALA A 235 9.09 17.28 20.49
CA ALA A 235 9.85 16.03 20.33
C ALA A 235 8.93 14.87 19.92
N LEU A 236 7.79 14.72 20.60
CA LEU A 236 6.79 13.69 20.26
C LEU A 236 6.19 13.91 18.87
N GLN A 237 5.92 15.15 18.48
CA GLN A 237 5.42 15.48 17.14
C GLN A 237 6.45 15.15 16.05
N MET A 238 7.73 15.49 16.25
CA MET A 238 8.81 15.11 15.34
C MET A 238 8.90 13.59 15.20
N LEU A 239 8.95 12.85 16.32
CA LEU A 239 9.02 11.38 16.30
C LEU A 239 7.81 10.74 15.58
N ARG A 240 6.63 11.34 15.71
CA ARG A 240 5.42 10.90 14.99
C ARG A 240 5.51 11.20 13.50
N SER A 241 6.20 12.25 13.07
CA SER A 241 6.39 12.57 11.65
C SER A 241 7.31 11.58 10.94
N VAL A 242 8.36 11.07 11.58
CA VAL A 242 9.30 10.10 10.97
C VAL A 242 8.67 8.73 10.68
N GLY A 243 7.52 8.42 11.30
CA GLY A 243 6.83 7.14 11.15
C GLY A 243 7.52 5.99 11.90
N ARG A 244 6.94 4.79 11.79
CA ARG A 244 7.45 3.56 12.46
C ARG A 244 8.68 2.93 11.77
N GLU A 245 9.19 3.52 10.68
CA GLU A 245 10.40 3.03 9.99
C GLU A 245 11.68 3.24 10.82
N SER A 246 11.65 4.20 11.75
CA SER A 246 12.71 4.35 12.74
C SER A 246 12.62 3.26 13.80
N VAL A 247 13.60 2.35 13.84
CA VAL A 247 13.69 1.27 14.86
C VAL A 247 13.64 1.84 16.29
N ILE A 248 14.23 3.02 16.51
CA ILE A 248 14.31 3.65 17.84
C ILE A 248 13.13 4.59 18.13
N GLY A 249 12.44 5.08 17.11
CA GLY A 249 11.34 6.06 17.25
C GLY A 249 10.26 5.63 18.24
N PRO A 250 9.64 4.45 18.09
CA PRO A 250 8.64 3.95 19.03
C PRO A 250 9.16 3.81 20.46
N THR A 251 10.41 3.41 20.64
CA THR A 251 11.05 3.31 21.96
C THR A 251 11.20 4.69 22.59
N LEU A 252 11.62 5.70 21.82
CA LEU A 252 11.72 7.08 22.30
C LEU A 252 10.35 7.65 22.67
N VAL A 253 9.32 7.39 21.86
CA VAL A 253 7.93 7.78 22.19
C VAL A 253 7.50 7.17 23.52
N LYS A 254 7.76 5.87 23.74
CA LYS A 254 7.46 5.19 25.02
C LYS A 254 8.24 5.82 26.18
N LEU A 255 9.55 6.04 26.02
CA LEU A 255 10.38 6.67 27.06
C LEU A 255 9.90 8.08 27.42
N LEU A 256 9.53 8.89 26.43
CA LEU A 256 9.03 10.25 26.65
C LEU A 256 7.63 10.26 27.27
N THR A 257 6.75 9.32 26.92
CA THR A 257 5.37 9.28 27.43
C THR A 257 5.25 8.61 28.80
N GLN A 258 5.99 7.54 29.06
CA GLN A 258 5.89 6.75 30.30
C GLN A 258 6.58 7.41 31.51
N THR A 259 7.55 8.28 31.27
CA THR A 259 8.27 9.02 32.34
C THR A 259 7.41 10.05 33.07
N ARG A 260 6.17 10.32 32.61
CA ARG A 260 5.19 11.16 33.33
C ARG A 260 4.87 10.68 34.75
N ARG A 261 5.07 9.41 35.07
CA ARG A 261 4.59 8.82 36.33
C ARG A 261 5.60 8.81 37.48
N LEU A 262 6.89 9.04 37.22
CA LEU A 262 7.92 8.75 38.24
C LEU A 262 8.81 9.94 38.60
N ASP A 263 9.19 10.82 37.66
CA ASP A 263 10.14 11.90 37.97
C ASP A 263 9.92 13.10 37.04
N GLY A 264 9.47 14.23 37.60
CA GLY A 264 9.11 15.45 36.88
C GLY A 264 9.99 15.75 35.66
N ASP A 265 9.45 15.50 34.46
CA ASP A 265 9.97 15.78 33.12
C ASP A 265 11.51 15.74 32.91
N ARG A 266 12.22 14.82 33.56
CA ARG A 266 13.68 14.65 33.39
C ARG A 266 14.05 13.81 32.16
N SER A 267 13.09 13.19 31.48
CA SER A 267 13.33 12.29 30.34
C SER A 267 14.06 12.95 29.18
N MET A 268 13.85 14.25 28.96
CA MET A 268 14.53 15.01 27.91
C MET A 268 15.95 15.44 28.31
N ARG A 269 16.30 15.34 29.59
CA ARG A 269 17.65 15.65 30.10
C ARG A 269 18.58 14.44 30.03
N ASP A 270 18.05 13.25 29.76
CA ASP A 270 18.85 12.06 29.54
C ASP A 270 19.78 12.26 28.32
N PRO A 271 21.11 12.11 28.47
CA PRO A 271 22.06 12.37 27.38
C PRO A 271 21.84 11.48 26.15
N PHE A 272 21.38 10.23 26.35
CA PHE A 272 21.12 9.30 25.25
C PHE A 272 19.87 9.74 24.47
N VAL A 273 18.75 9.98 25.16
CA VAL A 273 17.52 10.49 24.54
C VAL A 273 17.78 11.77 23.77
N LEU A 274 18.50 12.73 24.38
CA LEU A 274 18.82 14.00 23.74
C LEU A 274 19.69 13.82 22.48
N LYS A 275 20.66 12.90 22.51
CA LYS A 275 21.48 12.57 21.33
C LYS A 275 20.62 11.97 20.22
N CYS A 276 19.72 11.04 20.54
CA CYS A 276 18.81 10.47 19.55
C CYS A 276 17.89 11.53 18.94
N LEU A 277 17.29 12.41 19.75
CA LEU A 277 16.44 13.50 19.26
C LEU A 277 17.21 14.45 18.34
N ARG A 278 18.47 14.78 18.67
CA ARG A 278 19.33 15.61 17.83
C ARG A 278 19.63 14.98 16.47
N GLU A 279 19.92 13.68 16.43
CA GLU A 279 20.19 12.97 15.17
C GLU A 279 18.92 12.82 14.32
N ILE A 280 17.77 12.50 14.93
CA ILE A 280 16.49 12.43 14.21
C ILE A 280 16.14 13.80 13.62
N ARG A 281 16.25 14.87 14.41
CA ARG A 281 16.07 16.24 13.94
C ARG A 281 16.98 16.56 12.75
N ARG A 282 18.25 16.16 12.82
CA ARG A 282 19.23 16.37 11.74
C ARG A 282 18.81 15.61 10.47
N LEU A 283 18.34 14.37 10.59
CA LEU A 283 17.85 13.57 9.47
C LEU A 283 16.61 14.21 8.83
N ASP A 284 15.66 14.68 9.63
CA ASP A 284 14.45 15.36 9.14
C ASP A 284 14.80 16.65 8.41
N CYS A 285 15.66 17.49 8.99
CA CYS A 285 16.18 18.69 8.31
C CYS A 285 16.85 18.32 6.97
N LYS A 286 17.63 17.23 6.92
CA LYS A 286 18.30 16.79 5.69
C LYS A 286 17.30 16.32 4.64
N MET A 287 16.24 15.63 5.04
CA MET A 287 15.16 15.19 4.16
C MET A 287 14.37 16.37 3.59
N ILE A 288 14.10 17.39 4.41
CA ILE A 288 13.50 18.64 3.97
C ILE A 288 14.40 19.35 2.94
N GLU A 289 15.68 19.52 3.25
CA GLU A 289 16.66 20.17 2.36
C GLU A 289 16.78 19.44 1.02
N THR A 290 16.98 18.12 1.05
CA THR A 290 17.35 17.35 -0.15
C THR A 290 16.17 16.86 -0.98
N LYS A 291 15.01 16.64 -0.35
CA LYS A 291 13.83 16.02 -1.00
C LYS A 291 12.54 16.83 -0.84
N THR A 292 12.59 17.97 -0.15
CA THR A 292 11.39 18.77 0.16
C THR A 292 10.35 17.92 0.90
N HIS A 293 10.82 17.06 1.81
CA HIS A 293 10.01 16.11 2.57
C HIS A 293 9.24 16.81 3.71
N LEU A 294 8.22 17.60 3.35
CA LEU A 294 7.51 18.48 4.28
C LEU A 294 6.36 17.74 4.96
N PHE A 295 6.45 17.53 6.27
CA PHE A 295 5.40 16.88 7.04
C PHE A 295 4.10 17.70 7.04
N VAL A 296 2.98 17.06 6.74
CA VAL A 296 1.65 17.67 6.81
C VAL A 296 0.91 17.07 7.99
N ASN A 297 0.60 17.89 8.99
CA ASN A 297 -0.11 17.41 10.15
C ASN A 297 -1.50 16.88 9.75
N GLU A 298 -2.26 17.59 8.94
CA GLU A 298 -3.60 17.14 8.48
C GLU A 298 -3.51 16.31 7.19
N GLY A 299 -2.73 15.23 7.26
CA GLY A 299 -2.60 14.28 6.17
C GLY A 299 -2.13 12.89 6.63
N ALA A 300 -2.39 11.88 5.79
CA ALA A 300 -1.93 10.52 5.97
C ALA A 300 -1.72 9.82 4.62
N VAL A 301 -0.83 8.83 4.59
CA VAL A 301 -0.72 7.86 3.51
C VAL A 301 -1.48 6.59 3.91
N LEU A 302 -2.38 6.10 3.07
CA LEU A 302 -3.34 5.06 3.44
C LEU A 302 -3.56 4.07 2.30
N PHE A 303 -3.77 2.80 2.62
CA PHE A 303 -4.27 1.83 1.65
C PHE A 303 -5.70 2.19 1.21
N GLY A 304 -5.98 2.03 -0.08
CA GLY A 304 -7.33 2.11 -0.60
C GLY A 304 -8.09 0.81 -0.43
N VAL A 305 -9.39 0.92 -0.16
CA VAL A 305 -10.32 -0.21 -0.11
C VAL A 305 -11.67 0.18 -0.71
N PRO A 306 -12.45 -0.77 -1.27
CA PRO A 306 -13.76 -0.47 -1.84
C PRO A 306 -14.86 -0.45 -0.76
N ASP A 307 -15.90 0.35 -0.96
CA ASP A 307 -17.11 0.33 -0.14
C ASP A 307 -17.97 -0.92 -0.43
N GLU A 308 -17.74 -2.00 0.31
CA GLU A 308 -18.50 -3.25 0.24
C GLU A 308 -19.96 -3.13 0.73
N THR A 309 -20.35 -1.95 1.24
CA THR A 309 -21.71 -1.67 1.72
C THR A 309 -22.53 -0.83 0.73
N GLY A 310 -21.87 -0.22 -0.24
CA GLY A 310 -22.48 0.62 -1.27
C GLY A 310 -23.19 1.86 -0.72
N VAL A 311 -22.72 2.46 0.36
CA VAL A 311 -23.31 3.67 0.97
C VAL A 311 -22.72 4.98 0.46
N LEU A 312 -21.48 4.97 -0.04
CA LEU A 312 -20.83 6.16 -0.59
C LEU A 312 -21.37 6.45 -1.99
N ASN A 313 -21.57 7.73 -2.27
CA ASN A 313 -21.84 8.23 -3.61
C ASN A 313 -20.54 8.54 -4.36
N TYR A 314 -20.61 8.67 -5.68
CA TYR A 314 -19.48 9.13 -6.46
C TYR A 314 -19.08 10.55 -6.04
N GLY A 315 -17.79 10.79 -5.83
CA GLY A 315 -17.24 12.01 -5.25
C GLY A 315 -17.11 12.00 -3.72
N GLU A 316 -17.71 11.02 -3.04
CA GLU A 316 -17.58 10.83 -1.59
C GLU A 316 -16.49 9.81 -1.25
N ILE A 317 -15.80 10.03 -0.13
CA ILE A 317 -14.90 9.05 0.49
C ILE A 317 -15.24 8.90 1.98
N HIS A 318 -14.82 7.79 2.60
CA HIS A 318 -14.84 7.65 4.06
C HIS A 318 -13.42 7.56 4.60
N LEU A 319 -13.14 8.34 5.65
CA LEU A 319 -11.81 8.45 6.24
C LEU A 319 -11.88 8.52 7.76
N ARG A 320 -11.30 7.51 8.43
CA ARG A 320 -11.08 7.52 9.88
C ARG A 320 -9.62 7.27 10.18
N ILE A 321 -9.03 8.17 10.96
CA ILE A 321 -7.61 8.19 11.26
C ILE A 321 -7.39 7.88 12.75
N GLN A 322 -6.54 6.91 13.01
CA GLN A 322 -6.03 6.62 14.35
C GLN A 322 -4.52 6.71 14.33
N ARG A 323 -4.00 7.80 14.88
CA ARG A 323 -2.56 7.94 15.14
C ARG A 323 -2.16 7.05 16.31
N PRO A 324 -0.87 6.69 16.41
CA PRO A 324 -0.36 6.05 17.61
C PRO A 324 -0.74 6.85 18.86
N ASP A 325 -1.31 6.17 19.86
CA ASP A 325 -1.70 6.73 21.16
C ASP A 325 -2.79 7.81 21.11
N GLU A 326 -3.53 7.94 20.02
CA GLU A 326 -4.68 8.85 19.91
C GLU A 326 -5.99 8.08 19.68
N ALA A 327 -7.10 8.70 20.10
CA ALA A 327 -8.43 8.23 19.75
C ALA A 327 -8.68 8.34 18.24
N VAL A 328 -9.51 7.43 17.71
CA VAL A 328 -9.90 7.44 16.30
C VAL A 328 -10.71 8.71 15.99
N LYS A 329 -10.31 9.46 14.97
CA LYS A 329 -10.99 10.67 14.50
C LYS A 329 -11.57 10.44 13.11
N THR A 330 -12.81 10.86 12.91
CA THR A 330 -13.44 10.85 11.58
C THR A 330 -13.17 12.17 10.89
N VAL A 331 -12.60 12.11 9.69
CA VAL A 331 -12.35 13.30 8.85
C VAL A 331 -13.62 13.62 8.07
N LYS A 332 -13.94 14.91 7.95
CA LYS A 332 -15.11 15.43 7.22
C LYS A 332 -14.71 16.63 6.37
N GLY A 333 -15.41 16.84 5.26
CA GLY A 333 -15.16 17.96 4.35
C GLY A 333 -14.21 17.60 3.21
N LYS A 334 -13.67 18.62 2.56
CA LYS A 334 -12.80 18.45 1.38
C LYS A 334 -11.48 17.78 1.75
N VAL A 335 -11.14 16.73 1.01
CA VAL A 335 -9.87 16.01 1.13
C VAL A 335 -9.23 15.93 -0.24
N VAL A 336 -7.99 16.40 -0.35
CA VAL A 336 -7.17 16.22 -1.53
C VAL A 336 -6.56 14.82 -1.49
N VAL A 337 -6.72 14.06 -2.56
CA VAL A 337 -6.20 12.70 -2.69
C VAL A 337 -5.36 12.60 -3.95
N THR A 338 -4.18 12.02 -3.81
CA THR A 338 -3.29 11.70 -4.92
C THR A 338 -2.52 10.41 -4.63
N LYS A 339 -1.77 9.92 -5.62
CA LYS A 339 -0.89 8.75 -5.52
C LYS A 339 0.52 9.17 -5.92
N ASN A 340 1.53 8.54 -5.34
CA ASN A 340 2.90 8.69 -5.84
C ASN A 340 3.33 7.43 -6.62
N PRO A 341 3.90 7.59 -7.83
CA PRO A 341 4.03 8.84 -8.58
C PRO A 341 2.71 9.25 -9.27
N ALA A 342 2.54 10.56 -9.46
CA ALA A 342 1.47 11.17 -10.24
C ALA A 342 2.05 12.25 -11.15
N PHE A 343 1.50 12.40 -12.35
CA PHE A 343 2.09 13.25 -13.39
C PHE A 343 1.08 14.19 -14.04
N ASP A 344 -0.19 13.77 -14.14
CA ASP A 344 -1.25 14.59 -14.70
C ASP A 344 -1.92 15.42 -13.59
N PRO A 345 -2.31 16.69 -13.84
CA PRO A 345 -3.06 17.48 -12.86
C PRO A 345 -4.35 16.78 -12.39
N GLY A 346 -4.98 15.96 -13.24
CA GLY A 346 -6.14 15.15 -12.92
C GLY A 346 -5.90 14.00 -11.94
N ASP A 347 -4.64 13.61 -11.71
CA ASP A 347 -4.23 12.59 -10.73
C ASP A 347 -4.26 13.11 -9.28
N THR A 348 -4.54 14.40 -9.08
CA THR A 348 -4.77 15.02 -7.77
C THR A 348 -6.19 15.54 -7.71
N ARG A 349 -7.04 14.85 -6.94
CA ARG A 349 -8.48 15.08 -6.91
C ARG A 349 -8.94 15.49 -5.52
N VAL A 350 -9.97 16.32 -5.46
CA VAL A 350 -10.66 16.69 -4.23
C VAL A 350 -11.92 15.87 -4.11
N PHE A 351 -12.06 15.15 -3.00
CA PHE A 351 -13.26 14.39 -2.66
C PHE A 351 -13.90 14.96 -1.40
N GLU A 352 -15.17 14.63 -1.18
CA GLU A 352 -15.90 14.97 0.04
C GLU A 352 -15.80 13.80 1.03
N ALA A 353 -15.11 14.00 2.14
CA ALA A 353 -15.07 13.02 3.23
C ALA A 353 -16.38 13.10 4.04
N VAL A 354 -17.09 11.97 4.10
CA VAL A 354 -18.38 11.85 4.78
C VAL A 354 -18.34 10.80 5.88
N ASP A 355 -19.06 11.02 6.98
CA ASP A 355 -19.21 10.03 8.05
C ASP A 355 -20.41 9.12 7.76
N ARG A 356 -20.15 7.86 7.43
CA ARG A 356 -21.17 6.83 7.19
C ARG A 356 -21.12 5.81 8.33
N PRO A 357 -22.21 5.62 9.10
CA PRO A 357 -22.23 4.65 10.20
C PRO A 357 -21.79 3.24 9.81
N ARG A 358 -22.20 2.76 8.63
CA ARG A 358 -21.85 1.44 8.10
C ARG A 358 -20.35 1.26 7.80
N LEU A 359 -19.60 2.36 7.67
CA LEU A 359 -18.15 2.35 7.38
C LEU A 359 -17.29 2.75 8.57
N ARG A 360 -17.89 3.00 9.75
CA ARG A 360 -17.12 3.46 10.91
C ARG A 360 -16.07 2.46 11.38
N HIS A 361 -16.21 1.18 11.07
CA HIS A 361 -15.20 0.18 11.40
C HIS A 361 -13.93 0.26 10.50
N CYS A 362 -14.00 0.97 9.37
CA CYS A 362 -12.87 1.18 8.45
C CYS A 362 -11.92 2.25 9.03
N VAL A 363 -10.87 1.82 9.73
CA VAL A 363 -9.87 2.70 10.35
C VAL A 363 -8.53 2.58 9.65
N ASN A 364 -7.85 3.72 9.44
CA ASN A 364 -6.55 3.82 8.77
C ASN A 364 -6.52 3.25 7.34
N VAL A 365 -7.64 3.42 6.64
CA VAL A 365 -7.78 3.18 5.20
C VAL A 365 -8.55 4.34 4.57
N ILE A 366 -8.44 4.51 3.26
CA ILE A 366 -9.36 5.36 2.49
C ILE A 366 -10.38 4.46 1.79
N VAL A 367 -11.66 4.67 2.08
CA VAL A 367 -12.74 3.89 1.46
C VAL A 367 -13.26 4.63 0.24
N PHE A 368 -13.21 3.98 -0.91
CA PHE A 368 -13.70 4.51 -2.19
C PHE A 368 -15.09 3.97 -2.54
N PRO A 369 -15.93 4.77 -3.21
CA PRO A 369 -17.26 4.35 -3.63
C PRO A 369 -17.16 3.31 -4.75
N VAL A 370 -18.08 2.35 -4.72
CA VAL A 370 -18.31 1.38 -5.81
C VAL A 370 -19.42 1.83 -6.77
N LYS A 371 -19.68 3.15 -6.78
CA LYS A 371 -20.69 3.81 -7.60
C LYS A 371 -20.05 4.92 -8.42
N GLY A 372 -20.67 5.20 -9.56
CA GLY A 372 -20.29 6.29 -10.44
C GLY A 372 -19.93 5.80 -11.84
N PRO A 373 -19.46 6.73 -12.70
CA PRO A 373 -19.04 6.42 -14.05
C PRO A 373 -17.65 5.76 -14.11
N ARG A 374 -16.76 6.08 -13.15
CA ARG A 374 -15.37 5.63 -13.13
C ARG A 374 -14.90 5.39 -11.68
N PRO A 375 -14.07 4.37 -11.40
CA PRO A 375 -13.53 4.15 -10.06
C PRO A 375 -12.54 5.26 -9.69
N HIS A 376 -12.68 5.86 -8.51
CA HIS A 376 -11.75 6.89 -8.05
C HIS A 376 -10.27 6.44 -8.02
N PRO A 377 -9.92 5.20 -7.61
CA PRO A 377 -8.57 4.68 -7.80
C PRO A 377 -8.05 4.87 -9.23
N ASN A 378 -8.85 4.51 -10.24
CA ASN A 378 -8.45 4.61 -11.63
C ASN A 378 -8.28 6.07 -12.10
N GLU A 379 -8.95 7.03 -11.45
CA GLU A 379 -8.79 8.47 -11.71
C GLU A 379 -7.50 9.04 -11.09
N LEU A 380 -6.83 8.29 -10.21
CA LEU A 380 -5.64 8.69 -9.48
C LEU A 380 -4.43 7.94 -10.07
N SER A 381 -3.90 8.38 -11.21
CA SER A 381 -2.74 7.75 -11.87
C SER A 381 -3.00 6.29 -12.30
N GLY A 382 -4.23 5.97 -12.72
CA GLY A 382 -4.61 4.64 -13.22
C GLY A 382 -4.53 3.54 -12.17
N SER A 383 -4.62 3.90 -10.90
CA SER A 383 -4.44 3.04 -9.74
C SER A 383 -5.55 1.99 -9.59
N ASP A 384 -5.23 0.92 -8.86
CA ASP A 384 -6.15 -0.15 -8.45
C ASP A 384 -6.13 -0.30 -6.92
N LEU A 385 -6.76 -1.35 -6.39
CA LEU A 385 -6.84 -1.64 -4.97
C LEU A 385 -6.04 -2.90 -4.59
N ASP A 386 -4.92 -3.16 -5.28
CA ASP A 386 -4.06 -4.34 -5.04
C ASP A 386 -2.95 -4.11 -4.00
N GLY A 387 -2.97 -2.93 -3.38
CA GLY A 387 -2.04 -2.45 -2.36
C GLY A 387 -1.46 -1.08 -2.66
N ASP A 388 -2.04 -0.35 -3.61
CA ASP A 388 -1.74 1.06 -3.81
C ASP A 388 -2.08 1.88 -2.54
N MET A 389 -1.20 2.84 -2.26
CA MET A 389 -1.36 3.78 -1.16
C MET A 389 -1.62 5.18 -1.70
N TYR A 390 -2.52 5.88 -1.02
CA TYR A 390 -2.98 7.21 -1.40
C TYR A 390 -2.58 8.23 -0.35
N HIS A 391 -2.10 9.36 -0.83
CA HIS A 391 -1.82 10.55 -0.04
C HIS A 391 -3.12 11.32 0.14
N ALA A 392 -3.72 11.25 1.33
CA ALA A 392 -4.93 11.98 1.69
C ALA A 392 -4.57 13.19 2.57
N ILE A 393 -4.88 14.39 2.09
CA ILE A 393 -4.59 15.67 2.74
C ILE A 393 -5.91 16.39 3.02
N TRP A 394 -6.23 16.60 4.28
CA TRP A 394 -7.40 17.34 4.72
C TRP A 394 -7.04 18.69 5.35
N ASP A 395 -5.79 19.13 5.20
CA ASP A 395 -5.36 20.50 5.50
C ASP A 395 -6.08 21.48 4.55
N PRO A 396 -6.95 22.39 5.06
CA PRO A 396 -7.71 23.31 4.22
C PRO A 396 -6.84 24.20 3.33
N ARG A 397 -5.59 24.47 3.74
CA ARG A 397 -4.64 25.29 2.96
C ARG A 397 -4.22 24.59 1.67
N CYS A 398 -4.23 23.26 1.65
CA CYS A 398 -3.82 22.46 0.50
C CYS A 398 -4.96 22.21 -0.51
N VAL A 399 -6.21 22.58 -0.17
CA VAL A 399 -7.35 22.37 -1.05
C VAL A 399 -7.24 23.32 -2.26
N PRO A 400 -7.10 22.81 -3.49
CA PRO A 400 -7.00 23.67 -4.66
C PRO A 400 -8.31 24.44 -4.90
N PRO A 401 -8.24 25.70 -5.38
CA PRO A 401 -9.42 26.50 -5.70
C PRO A 401 -10.14 25.99 -6.96
N THR A 402 -9.42 25.28 -7.83
CA THR A 402 -9.91 24.73 -9.08
C THR A 402 -10.77 23.47 -8.86
N THR A 403 -11.75 23.22 -9.74
CA THR A 403 -12.51 21.95 -9.73
C THR A 403 -11.66 20.78 -10.21
N ASN A 404 -12.05 19.55 -9.90
CA ASN A 404 -11.36 18.36 -10.39
C ASN A 404 -11.27 18.38 -11.92
N PRO A 405 -10.06 18.27 -12.51
CA PRO A 405 -9.91 18.12 -13.94
C PRO A 405 -10.50 16.78 -14.40
N PRO A 406 -10.78 16.62 -15.71
CA PRO A 406 -10.93 15.30 -16.30
C PRO A 406 -9.72 14.43 -15.89
N GLY A 407 -9.98 13.23 -15.38
CA GLY A 407 -8.89 12.32 -15.05
C GLY A 407 -8.24 11.81 -16.32
N ALA A 408 -6.90 11.78 -16.37
CA ALA A 408 -6.17 11.23 -17.51
C ALA A 408 -6.66 9.81 -17.86
N GLU A 409 -6.69 9.49 -19.15
CA GLU A 409 -7.14 8.18 -19.61
C GLU A 409 -5.98 7.18 -19.59
N TYR A 410 -5.99 6.33 -18.57
CA TYR A 410 -5.04 5.24 -18.43
C TYR A 410 -5.58 3.99 -19.12
N TYR A 411 -5.53 3.96 -20.45
CA TYR A 411 -5.89 2.78 -21.23
C TYR A 411 -4.93 1.64 -20.89
N LYS A 412 -5.44 0.52 -20.33
CA LYS A 412 -4.71 -0.75 -20.29
C LYS A 412 -4.65 -1.27 -21.73
N PRO A 413 -3.52 -1.18 -22.46
CA PRO A 413 -3.47 -1.57 -23.86
C PRO A 413 -3.75 -3.07 -23.96
N ARG A 414 -4.56 -3.49 -24.94
CA ARG A 414 -4.79 -4.92 -25.18
C ARG A 414 -3.43 -5.61 -25.40
N PRO A 415 -3.18 -6.76 -24.75
CA PRO A 415 -1.94 -7.48 -24.97
C PRO A 415 -1.84 -7.84 -26.45
N LYS A 416 -0.82 -7.33 -27.15
CA LYS A 416 -0.51 -7.78 -28.52
C LYS A 416 -0.32 -9.29 -28.45
N ARG A 417 -1.07 -10.06 -29.27
CA ARG A 417 -0.81 -11.48 -29.46
C ARG A 417 0.57 -11.59 -30.09
N LEU A 418 1.57 -11.91 -29.27
CA LEU A 418 2.89 -12.26 -29.79
C LEU A 418 2.77 -13.65 -30.44
N PRO A 419 3.47 -13.91 -31.55
CA PRO A 419 3.61 -15.28 -32.05
C PRO A 419 4.17 -16.15 -30.92
N GLU A 420 3.76 -17.42 -30.86
CA GLU A 420 4.19 -18.36 -29.82
C GLU A 420 5.72 -18.43 -29.77
N VAL A 421 6.31 -17.69 -28.83
CA VAL A 421 7.73 -17.86 -28.49
C VAL A 421 7.76 -19.06 -27.58
N GLY A 422 8.14 -20.22 -28.13
CA GLY A 422 8.46 -21.39 -27.32
C GLY A 422 9.47 -20.98 -26.26
N LEU A 423 9.10 -21.09 -24.99
CA LEU A 423 10.03 -21.02 -23.88
C LEU A 423 11.06 -22.14 -24.11
N ARG A 424 12.28 -21.76 -24.48
CA ARG A 424 13.43 -22.67 -24.49
C ARG A 424 14.11 -22.62 -23.14
#